data_AF-A0A497JFY0-F1
#
_entry.id   AF-A0A497JFY0-F1
#
_cell.length_a   1.000
_cell.length_b   1.000
_cell.length_c   1.000
_cell.angle_alpha   90.00
_cell.angle_beta   90.00
_cell.angle_gamma   90.00
#
_symmetry.space_group_name_H-M   'P 1'
#
loop_
_entity.id
_entity.type
_entity.pdbx_description
1 polymer ?
#
loop_
_entity_poly.entity_id
_entity_poly.type
_entity_poly.pdbx_seq_one_letter_code
_entity_poly.pdbx_strand_id
1 'polypeptide(L)'
;MIFIIIAFVILALLPPIVMKLFPPADLLMRIILAVMIFATVRGHLGSNTLTIIISAVLIYLLVIKHPYITASLYVFFYVLLAYNFLSVIVWGIGTKMGRHG
;
A
#
# COMPACT_ATOMS: atom_id res chain seq x y z
N MET A 1 0.48 13.61 -19.14
CA MET A 1 1.09 12.30 -18.80
C MET A 1 2.28 12.47 -17.86
N ILE A 2 3.34 13.19 -18.24
CA ILE A 2 4.52 13.43 -17.37
C ILE A 2 4.16 14.01 -15.99
N PHE A 3 3.29 15.02 -15.93
CA PHE A 3 2.83 15.59 -14.65
C PHE A 3 2.11 14.60 -13.73
N ILE A 4 1.35 13.66 -14.30
CA ILE A 4 0.64 12.64 -13.53
C ILE A 4 1.64 11.66 -12.93
N ILE A 5 2.62 11.22 -13.72
CA ILE A 5 3.68 10.31 -13.26
C ILE A 5 4.48 10.94 -12.12
N ILE A 6 4.83 12.23 -12.24
CA ILE A 6 5.54 12.97 -11.17
C ILE A 6 4.72 13.02 -9.88
N ALA A 7 3.42 13.31 -9.97
CA ALA A 7 2.54 13.31 -8.80
C ALA A 7 2.48 11.95 -8.11
N PHE A 8 2.45 10.85 -8.88
CA PHE A 8 2.51 9.50 -8.32
C PHE A 8 3.84 9.19 -7.63
N VAL A 9 4.97 9.63 -8.19
CA VAL A 9 6.29 9.45 -7.54
C VAL A 9 6.36 10.18 -6.20
N ILE A 10 5.84 11.41 -6.14
CA ILE A 10 5.77 12.20 -4.89
C ILE A 10 4.87 11.50 -3.87
N LEU A 11 3.71 10.99 -4.30
CA LEU A 11 2.79 10.24 -3.44
C LEU A 11 3.40 8.93 -2.91
N ALA A 12 4.24 8.24 -3.69
CA ALA A 12 4.92 7.02 -3.25
C ALA A 12 5.96 7.26 -2.15
N LEU A 13 6.50 8.49 -2.07
CA LEU A 13 7.49 8.91 -1.08
C LEU A 13 6.87 9.44 0.22
N LEU A 14 5.58 9.77 0.23
CA LEU A 14 4.88 10.26 1.42
C LEU A 14 4.92 9.27 2.61
N PRO A 15 4.64 7.97 2.44
CA PRO A 15 4.65 7.01 3.55
C PRO A 15 5.98 6.93 4.31
N PRO A 16 7.16 6.79 3.66
CA PRO A 16 8.43 6.74 4.38
C PRO A 16 8.80 8.07 5.01
N ILE A 17 8.37 9.21 4.43
CA ILE A 17 8.54 10.52 5.04
C ILE A 17 7.74 10.61 6.34
N VAL A 18 6.47 10.20 6.33
CA VAL A 18 5.58 10.21 7.51
C VAL A 18 6.11 9.26 8.59
N MET A 19 6.53 8.05 8.23
CA MET A 19 7.09 7.08 9.19
C MET A 19 8.39 7.60 9.84
N LYS A 20 9.21 8.36 9.11
CA LYS A 20 10.43 8.96 9.66
C LYS A 20 10.16 10.16 10.58
N LEU A 21 9.12 10.94 10.29
CA LEU A 21 8.73 12.10 11.10
C LEU A 21 7.92 11.71 12.35
N PHE A 22 7.15 10.62 12.28
CA PHE A 22 6.29 10.17 13.37
C PHE A 22 6.65 8.72 13.78
N PRO A 23 7.52 8.54 14.79
CA PRO A 23 7.83 7.24 15.36
C PRO A 23 6.62 6.37 15.74
N PRO A 24 5.51 6.92 16.29
CA PRO A 24 4.32 6.09 16.56
C PRO A 24 3.65 5.60 15.27
N ALA A 25 3.72 6.35 14.18
CA ALA A 25 3.19 5.93 12.89
C ALA A 25 4.02 4.79 12.27
N ASP A 26 5.35 4.78 12.46
CA ASP A 26 6.22 3.67 12.04
C ASP A 26 5.80 2.35 12.71
N LEU A 27 5.57 2.40 14.02
CA LEU A 27 5.20 1.22 14.80
C LEU A 27 3.80 0.71 14.42
N LEU A 28 2.82 1.61 14.27
CA LEU A 28 1.49 1.26 13.80
C LEU A 28 1.51 0.64 12.40
N MET A 29 2.24 1.23 11.46
CA MET A 29 2.37 0.70 10.10
C MET A 29 2.99 -0.69 10.08
N ARG A 30 4.01 -0.95 10.91
CA ARG A 30 4.61 -2.29 11.02
C ARG A 30 3.61 -3.33 11.54
N ILE A 31 2.81 -2.99 12.54
CA ILE A 31 1.76 -3.88 13.07
C ILE A 31 0.73 -4.17 11.99
N ILE A 32 0.23 -3.14 11.31
CA ILE A 32 -0.76 -3.28 10.24
C ILE A 32 -0.22 -4.19 9.12
N LEU A 33 1.01 -3.95 8.67
CA LEU A 33 1.65 -4.76 7.63
C LEU A 33 1.85 -6.21 8.07
N ALA A 34 2.26 -6.45 9.32
CA ALA A 34 2.43 -7.79 9.84
C ALA A 34 1.10 -8.58 9.84
N VAL A 35 0.03 -7.96 10.32
CA VAL A 35 -1.31 -8.55 10.34
C VAL A 35 -1.82 -8.78 8.91
N MET A 36 -1.63 -7.82 8.01
CA MET A 36 -2.05 -7.92 6.62
C MET A 36 -1.32 -9.06 5.88
N ILE A 37 0.00 -9.17 6.04
CA ILE A 37 0.78 -10.25 5.44
C ILE A 37 0.27 -11.60 5.97
N PHE A 38 0.09 -11.72 7.28
CA PHE A 38 -0.43 -12.95 7.88
C PHE A 38 -1.82 -13.32 7.36
N ALA A 39 -2.75 -12.36 7.30
CA ALA A 39 -4.10 -12.57 6.77
C ALA A 39 -4.07 -12.97 5.29
N THR A 40 -3.23 -12.32 4.48
CA THR A 40 -3.09 -12.60 3.04
C THR A 40 -2.53 -13.99 2.81
N VAL A 41 -1.44 -14.35 3.50
CA VAL A 41 -0.80 -15.66 3.38
C VAL A 41 -1.77 -16.76 3.84
N ARG A 42 -2.48 -16.55 4.95
CA ARG A 42 -3.50 -17.48 5.44
C ARG A 42 -4.70 -17.60 4.50
N GLY A 43 -5.11 -16.52 3.85
CA GLY A 43 -6.17 -16.53 2.85
C GLY A 43 -5.82 -17.35 1.61
N HIS A 44 -4.55 -17.39 1.21
CA HIS A 44 -4.11 -18.12 0.02
C HIS A 44 -3.67 -19.57 0.31
N LEU A 45 -2.98 -19.80 1.43
CA LEU A 45 -2.35 -21.10 1.76
C LEU A 45 -3.14 -21.90 2.82
N GLY A 46 -4.20 -21.34 3.39
CA GLY A 46 -5.00 -21.98 4.43
C GLY A 46 -4.31 -22.00 5.79
N SER A 47 -4.84 -22.81 6.73
CA SER A 47 -4.43 -22.82 8.13
C SER A 47 -3.47 -23.97 8.48
N ASN A 48 -2.35 -24.07 7.78
CA ASN A 48 -1.33 -25.11 7.99
C ASN A 48 -0.08 -24.56 8.70
N THR A 49 0.72 -25.43 9.30
CA THR A 49 1.99 -25.06 9.95
C THR A 49 2.94 -24.34 8.99
N LEU A 50 2.97 -24.75 7.71
CA LEU A 50 3.75 -24.09 6.67
C LEU A 50 3.31 -22.65 6.44
N THR A 51 2.01 -22.34 6.51
CA THR A 51 1.48 -20.98 6.40
C THR A 51 2.08 -20.06 7.47
N ILE A 52 2.22 -20.57 8.70
CA ILE A 52 2.78 -19.81 9.82
C ILE A 52 4.26 -19.50 9.57
N ILE A 53 5.02 -20.50 9.12
CA ILE A 53 6.45 -20.36 8.81
C ILE A 53 6.65 -19.35 7.67
N ILE A 54 5.90 -19.51 6.58
CA ILE A 54 5.98 -18.62 5.42
C ILE A 54 5.59 -17.17 5.81
N SER A 55 4.53 -17.02 6.60
CA SER A 55 4.12 -15.71 7.12
C SER A 55 5.21 -15.07 7.97
N ALA A 56 5.83 -15.82 8.88
CA ALA A 56 6.90 -15.31 9.74
C ALA A 56 8.12 -14.84 8.93
N VAL A 57 8.53 -15.60 7.92
CA VAL A 57 9.63 -15.23 7.02
C VAL A 57 9.30 -13.97 6.22
N LEU A 58 8.08 -13.88 5.67
CA LEU A 58 7.63 -12.71 4.93
C LEU A 58 7.56 -11.46 5.82
N ILE A 59 7.03 -11.58 7.04
CA ILE A 59 6.99 -10.48 8.01
C ILE A 59 8.41 -10.03 8.35
N TYR A 60 9.35 -10.94 8.59
CA TYR A 60 10.74 -10.58 8.85
C TYR A 60 11.36 -9.79 7.68
N LEU A 61 11.21 -10.29 6.45
CA LEU A 61 11.80 -9.65 5.27
C LEU A 61 11.16 -8.30 4.93
N LEU A 62 9.84 -8.21 5.02
CA LEU A 62 9.09 -7.04 4.56
C LEU A 62 8.89 -6.00 5.67
N VAL A 63 8.64 -6.42 6.90
CA VAL A 63 8.31 -5.50 8.01
C VAL A 63 9.55 -5.13 8.84
N ILE A 64 10.51 -6.04 9.02
CA ILE A 64 11.71 -5.76 9.83
C ILE A 64 12.87 -5.29 8.95
N LYS A 65 13.19 -6.04 7.89
CA LYS A 65 14.35 -5.73 7.03
C LYS A 65 14.08 -4.59 6.06
N HIS A 66 12.86 -4.47 5.52
CA HIS A 66 12.50 -3.45 4.52
C HIS A 66 11.20 -2.66 4.82
N PRO A 67 11.03 -2.10 6.04
CA PRO A 67 9.77 -1.48 6.48
C PRO A 67 9.30 -0.34 5.57
N TYR A 68 10.21 0.53 5.15
CA TYR A 68 9.88 1.71 4.34
C TYR A 68 9.40 1.35 2.93
N ILE A 69 10.02 0.33 2.32
CA ILE A 69 9.67 -0.12 0.96
C ILE A 69 8.29 -0.79 0.99
N THR A 70 8.07 -1.66 1.97
CA THR A 70 6.79 -2.37 2.12
C THR A 70 5.66 -1.42 2.50
N ALA A 71 5.90 -0.42 3.35
CA ALA A 71 4.90 0.60 3.67
C ALA A 71 4.56 1.49 2.48
N SER A 72 5.56 1.92 1.70
CA SER A 72 5.33 2.63 0.42
C SER A 72 4.49 1.79 -0.53
N LEU A 73 4.85 0.53 -0.76
CA LEU A 73 4.10 -0.37 -1.64
C LEU A 73 2.67 -0.57 -1.16
N TYR A 74 2.46 -0.76 0.14
CA TYR A 74 1.13 -0.94 0.71
C TYR A 74 0.25 0.30 0.51
N VAL A 75 0.72 1.49 0.91
CA VAL A 75 -0.07 2.70 0.77
C VAL A 75 -0.28 3.04 -0.70
N PHE A 76 0.71 2.81 -1.55
CA PHE A 76 0.62 3.12 -2.97
C PHE A 76 -0.28 2.14 -3.75
N PHE A 77 -0.07 0.83 -3.63
CA PHE A 77 -0.86 -0.16 -4.36
C PHE A 77 -2.22 -0.45 -3.72
N TYR A 78 -2.29 -0.55 -2.40
CA TYR A 78 -3.51 -0.97 -1.71
C TYR A 78 -4.41 0.21 -1.35
N VAL A 79 -3.87 1.35 -0.95
CA VAL A 79 -4.70 2.50 -0.52
C VAL A 79 -4.96 3.44 -1.69
N LEU A 80 -3.91 3.92 -2.37
CA LEU A 80 -4.06 4.87 -3.47
C LEU A 80 -4.67 4.19 -4.70
N LEU A 81 -4.18 3.02 -5.12
CA LEU A 81 -4.69 2.35 -6.33
C LEU A 81 -6.09 1.76 -6.14
N ALA A 82 -6.43 1.17 -4.98
CA ALA A 82 -7.77 0.63 -4.78
C ALA A 82 -8.84 1.72 -4.61
N TYR A 83 -8.56 2.78 -3.85
CA TYR A 83 -9.57 3.82 -3.54
C TYR A 83 -9.55 5.01 -4.50
N ASN A 84 -8.38 5.45 -4.98
CA ASN A 84 -8.28 6.68 -5.79
C ASN A 84 -8.33 6.42 -7.29
N PHE A 85 -7.96 5.23 -7.79
CA PHE A 85 -8.03 4.95 -9.23
C PHE A 85 -9.48 4.95 -9.74
N LEU A 86 -10.42 4.43 -8.96
CA LEU A 86 -11.86 4.54 -9.24
C LEU A 86 -12.31 6.01 -9.26
N SER A 87 -11.89 6.83 -8.29
CA SER A 87 -12.26 8.25 -8.23
C SER A 87 -11.72 9.05 -9.43
N VAL A 88 -10.47 8.81 -9.84
CA VAL A 88 -9.86 9.51 -10.98
C VAL A 88 -10.47 9.06 -12.31
N ILE A 89 -10.83 7.78 -12.45
CA ILE A 89 -11.60 7.29 -13.62
C ILE A 89 -12.99 7.94 -13.66
N VAL A 90 -13.73 7.95 -12.55
CA VAL A 90 -15.06 8.57 -12.47
C VAL A 90 -14.99 10.07 -12.80
N TRP A 91 -13.98 10.77 -12.28
CA TRP A 91 -13.77 12.19 -12.57
C TRP A 91 -13.32 12.43 -14.03
N GLY A 92 -12.46 11.58 -14.58
CA GLY A 92 -12.03 11.61 -15.98
C GLY A 92 -13.15 11.28 -16.99
N ILE A 93 -14.12 10.46 -16.60
CA ILE A 93 -15.33 10.17 -17.39
C ILE A 93 -16.32 11.36 -17.29
N GLY A 94 -16.56 11.87 -16.07
CA GLY A 94 -17.50 12.98 -15.84
C GLY A 94 -17.11 14.28 -16.54
N THR A 95 -15.81 14.57 -16.64
CA THR A 95 -15.30 15.77 -17.32
C THR A 95 -15.45 15.75 -18.85
N LYS A 96 -15.57 14.56 -19.48
CA LYS A 96 -15.88 14.44 -20.91
C LYS A 96 -17.39 14.54 -21.21
N MET A 97 -18.24 14.14 -20.27
CA MET A 97 -19.69 14.16 -20.45
C MET A 97 -20.27 15.58 -20.43
N GLY A 98 -19.58 16.55 -19.79
CA GLY A 98 -19.97 17.96 -19.78
C GLY A 98 -19.56 18.79 -21.01
N ARG A 99 -18.92 18.21 -22.03
CA ARG A 99 -18.51 18.93 -23.26
C ARG A 99 -19.38 18.63 -24.50
N HIS A 100 -20.53 17.99 -24.30
CA HIS A 100 -21.57 17.86 -25.31
C HIS A 100 -22.92 18.31 -24.71
N GLY A 101 -23.11 19.62 -24.66
CA GLY A 101 -24.33 20.31 -24.29
C GLY A 101 -24.25 21.74 -24.79
#